data_AF-A0A239LVA2-F1
#
_entry.id   AF-A0A239LVA2-F1
#
_cell.length_a   1.000
_cell.length_b   1.000
_cell.length_c   1.000
_cell.angle_alpha   90.00
_cell.angle_beta   90.00
_cell.angle_gamma   90.00
#
_symmetry.space_group_name_H-M   'P 1'
#
loop_
_entity.id
_entity.type
_entity.pdbx_description
1 polymer ?
#
loop_
_entity_poly.entity_id
_entity_poly.type
_entity_poly.pdbx_seq_one_letter_code
_entity_poly.pdbx_strand_id
1 'polypeptide(L)'
;MAQTETELRDLLEAGRTEQGEPISRLGYFCAPFRPSGGPFAGKVIKRYPSHATSAELDRLADAHDAYLCLLLKCGVAVPQTEFHLVETRGRRVPVIVQEGLSDASMMRRQMISGTPAEALALMQAAGELIADFWAAVEGRTERIGFHPSIRNLAVIDGRAIFFDTFPPLIGYDRDEMGQLLITFSGSPLMRAVGPLLRKRVTAIQDEWYSPAGTLIGLVGSACRLRPVEAPDFLDWGCDFAERRMPRHAQEVREHLAVPPRLPGYWTATRKLLGLKGEPNL
;
A
#
# COMPACT_ATOMS: atom_id res chain seq x y z
N MET A 1 10.61 -14.15 20.50
CA MET A 1 9.15 -13.93 20.43
C MET A 1 8.63 -13.28 21.71
N ALA A 2 8.62 -13.95 22.88
CA ALA A 2 8.05 -13.39 24.12
C ALA A 2 8.65 -12.04 24.57
N GLN A 3 9.97 -11.87 24.44
CA GLN A 3 10.63 -10.60 24.75
C GLN A 3 10.23 -9.48 23.76
N THR A 4 10.25 -9.77 22.45
CA THR A 4 9.86 -8.82 21.39
C THR A 4 8.41 -8.35 21.54
N GLU A 5 7.47 -9.25 21.85
CA GLU A 5 6.08 -8.88 22.10
C GLU A 5 5.89 -8.00 23.33
N THR A 6 6.71 -8.21 24.36
CA THR A 6 6.71 -7.40 25.59
C THR A 6 7.24 -6.00 25.28
N GLU A 7 8.38 -5.90 24.59
CA GLU A 7 8.96 -4.63 24.16
C GLU A 7 8.01 -3.86 23.21
N LEU A 8 7.31 -4.56 22.31
CA LEU A 8 6.28 -3.94 21.46
C LEU A 8 5.09 -3.45 22.26
N ARG A 9 4.61 -4.22 23.23
CA ARG A 9 3.52 -3.80 24.11
C ARG A 9 3.88 -2.53 24.86
N ASP A 10 5.07 -2.49 25.44
CA ASP A 10 5.56 -1.32 26.18
C ASP A 10 5.62 -0.09 25.27
N LEU A 11 6.17 -0.23 24.06
CA LEU A 11 6.20 0.84 23.06
C LEU A 11 4.80 1.32 22.64
N LEU A 12 3.84 0.41 22.49
CA LEU A 12 2.46 0.75 22.11
C LEU A 12 1.67 1.42 23.24
N GLU A 13 2.02 1.12 24.49
CA GLU A 13 1.38 1.68 25.67
C GLU A 13 2.05 2.99 26.14
N ALA A 14 3.30 3.21 25.72
CA ALA A 14 4.07 4.43 25.94
C ALA A 14 3.42 5.70 25.35
N GLY A 15 3.82 6.85 25.89
CA GLY A 15 3.39 8.17 25.41
C GLY A 15 3.97 8.52 24.04
N ARG A 16 3.44 9.59 23.42
CA ARG A 16 3.85 10.06 22.07
C ARG A 16 5.34 10.37 21.95
N THR A 17 6.00 10.72 23.06
CA THR A 17 7.43 11.05 23.11
C THR A 17 8.33 9.86 22.75
N GLU A 18 7.92 8.64 23.10
CA GLU A 18 8.68 7.41 22.80
C GLU A 18 8.28 6.81 21.44
N GLN A 19 7.02 6.99 21.04
CA GLN A 19 6.52 6.60 19.71
C GLN A 19 7.08 7.50 18.59
N GLY A 20 7.57 8.69 18.91
CA GLY A 20 8.01 9.66 17.91
C GLY A 20 6.85 10.29 17.13
N GLU A 21 7.19 11.13 16.14
CA GLU A 21 6.19 11.79 15.30
C GLU A 21 5.61 10.83 14.25
N PRO A 22 4.30 10.93 13.93
CA PRO A 22 3.70 10.19 12.83
C PRO A 22 4.40 10.49 11.50
N ILE A 23 4.88 9.46 10.81
CA ILE A 23 5.55 9.56 9.50
C ILE A 23 4.56 10.07 8.44
N SER A 24 3.29 9.70 8.60
CA SER A 24 2.23 10.07 7.68
C SER A 24 0.86 10.01 8.37
N ARG A 25 0.03 11.05 8.18
CA ARG A 25 -1.39 11.08 8.59
C ARG A 25 -2.34 10.70 7.45
N LEU A 26 -1.79 10.22 6.32
CA LEU A 26 -2.53 9.96 5.08
C LEU A 26 -3.08 8.54 4.94
N GLY A 27 -2.63 7.61 5.79
CA GLY A 27 -3.02 6.20 5.72
C GLY A 27 -4.48 5.99 6.06
N TYR A 28 -5.19 5.22 5.23
CA TYR A 28 -6.61 4.87 5.47
C TYR A 28 -6.79 3.93 6.67
N PHE A 29 -5.75 3.16 7.02
CA PHE A 29 -5.79 2.12 8.05
C PHE A 29 -5.02 2.47 9.32
N CYS A 30 -3.86 3.13 9.20
CA CYS A 30 -3.00 3.45 10.33
C CYS A 30 -2.21 4.75 10.11
N ALA A 31 -1.72 5.33 11.21
CA ALA A 31 -0.68 6.35 11.20
C ALA A 31 0.65 5.69 11.59
N PRO A 32 1.54 5.38 10.63
CA PRO A 32 2.83 4.78 10.94
C PRO A 32 3.74 5.75 11.71
N PHE A 33 4.57 5.23 12.60
CA PHE A 33 5.50 6.02 13.41
C PHE A 33 6.90 5.39 13.45
N ARG A 34 7.93 6.21 13.73
CA ARG A 34 9.31 5.76 13.95
C ARG A 34 9.66 5.96 15.43
N PRO A 35 9.95 4.88 16.18
CA PRO A 35 10.46 5.00 17.54
C PRO A 35 11.74 5.84 17.57
N SER A 36 11.86 6.69 18.59
CA SER A 36 13.01 7.60 18.75
C SER A 36 14.26 6.91 19.29
N GLY A 37 14.14 5.68 19.81
CA GLY A 37 15.23 4.88 20.35
C GLY A 37 14.77 3.47 20.75
N GLY A 38 15.61 2.76 21.51
CA GLY A 38 15.30 1.42 22.02
C GLY A 38 15.43 0.30 20.97
N PRO A 39 14.88 -0.91 21.27
CA PRO A 39 15.02 -2.09 20.42
C PRO A 39 14.49 -1.92 18.99
N PHE A 40 13.55 -0.99 18.79
CA PHE A 40 12.92 -0.69 17.50
C PHE A 40 13.45 0.59 16.85
N ALA A 41 14.60 1.11 17.30
CA ALA A 41 15.28 2.21 16.62
C ALA A 41 15.56 1.84 15.16
N GLY A 42 15.29 2.77 14.24
CA GLY A 42 15.42 2.53 12.79
C GLY A 42 14.27 1.72 12.17
N LYS A 43 13.26 1.30 12.94
CA LYS A 43 12.07 0.63 12.42
C LYS A 43 10.92 1.60 12.18
N VAL A 44 9.97 1.16 11.35
CA VAL A 44 8.65 1.76 11.15
C VAL A 44 7.62 0.83 11.74
N ILE A 45 6.78 1.37 12.63
CA ILE A 45 5.72 0.62 13.30
C ILE A 45 4.37 1.04 12.72
N LYS A 46 3.58 0.06 12.29
CA LYS A 46 2.22 0.27 11.77
C LYS A 46 1.23 -0.49 12.65
N ARG A 47 0.39 0.24 13.39
CA ARG A 47 -0.61 -0.31 14.29
C ARG A 47 -2.00 -0.26 13.64
N TYR A 48 -2.72 -1.38 13.64
CA TYR A 48 -4.06 -1.48 13.04
C TYR A 48 -5.12 -1.80 14.09
N PRO A 49 -5.62 -0.81 14.84
CA PRO A 49 -6.66 -1.04 15.84
C PRO A 49 -7.98 -1.44 15.18
N SER A 50 -8.61 -2.51 15.65
CA SER A 50 -9.91 -2.97 15.15
C SER A 50 -10.77 -3.58 16.25
N HIS A 51 -11.98 -3.99 15.88
CA HIS A 51 -12.89 -4.81 16.70
C HIS A 51 -12.95 -6.26 16.19
N ALA A 52 -11.92 -6.71 15.46
CA ALA A 52 -11.85 -8.07 14.95
C ALA A 52 -11.83 -9.09 16.10
N THR A 53 -12.47 -10.22 15.86
CA THR A 53 -12.42 -11.40 16.72
C THR A 53 -11.03 -12.04 16.70
N SER A 54 -10.70 -12.86 17.71
CA SER A 54 -9.42 -13.59 17.73
C SER A 54 -9.20 -14.42 16.46
N ALA A 55 -10.23 -15.10 15.97
CA ALA A 55 -10.14 -15.92 14.76
C ALA A 55 -9.87 -15.07 13.49
N GLU A 56 -10.47 -13.88 13.38
CA GLU A 56 -10.18 -12.96 12.28
C GLU A 56 -8.75 -12.40 12.36
N LEU A 57 -8.23 -12.17 13.58
CA LEU A 57 -6.85 -11.73 13.80
C LEU A 57 -5.83 -12.82 13.46
N ASP A 58 -6.10 -14.07 13.85
CA ASP A 58 -5.24 -15.21 13.54
C ASP A 58 -5.20 -15.44 12.02
N ARG A 59 -6.37 -15.42 11.35
CA ARG A 59 -6.44 -15.49 9.88
C ARG A 59 -5.68 -14.34 9.20
N LEU A 60 -5.75 -13.13 9.76
CA LEU A 60 -5.01 -11.97 9.23
C LEU A 60 -3.49 -12.18 9.33
N ALA A 61 -2.99 -12.75 10.43
CA ALA A 61 -1.57 -13.07 10.59
C ALA A 61 -1.13 -14.10 9.53
N ASP A 62 -1.87 -15.20 9.39
CA ASP A 62 -1.59 -16.24 8.40
C ASP A 62 -1.59 -15.68 6.97
N ALA A 63 -2.56 -14.82 6.63
CA ALA A 63 -2.65 -14.19 5.33
C ALA A 63 -1.52 -13.20 5.08
N HIS A 64 -1.06 -12.47 6.10
CA HIS A 64 0.08 -11.55 6.00
C HIS A 64 1.38 -12.31 5.76
N ASP A 65 1.65 -13.36 6.53
CA ASP A 65 2.83 -14.21 6.34
C ASP A 65 2.83 -14.85 4.95
N ALA A 66 1.68 -15.36 4.49
CA ALA A 66 1.52 -15.91 3.16
C ALA A 66 1.77 -14.86 2.07
N TYR A 67 1.28 -13.62 2.26
CA TYR A 67 1.47 -12.52 1.32
C TYR A 67 2.94 -12.09 1.24
N LEU A 68 3.61 -11.94 2.39
CA LEU A 68 5.02 -11.58 2.42
C LEU A 68 5.87 -12.68 1.76
N CYS A 69 5.59 -13.95 2.04
CA CYS A 69 6.25 -15.08 1.38
C CYS A 69 6.02 -15.06 -0.14
N LEU A 70 4.79 -14.75 -0.59
CA LEU A 70 4.46 -14.63 -2.00
C LEU A 70 5.27 -13.52 -2.68
N LEU A 71 5.27 -12.31 -2.10
CA LEU A 71 6.00 -11.16 -2.63
C LEU A 71 7.47 -11.49 -2.84
N LEU A 72 8.12 -12.06 -1.82
CA LEU A 72 9.52 -12.46 -1.88
C LEU A 72 9.78 -13.54 -2.96
N LYS A 73 8.89 -14.54 -3.08
CA LYS A 73 8.98 -15.57 -4.13
C LYS A 73 8.81 -15.02 -5.54
N CYS A 74 8.05 -13.94 -5.69
CA CYS A 74 7.89 -13.23 -6.96
C CYS A 74 9.05 -12.26 -7.26
N GLY A 75 10.09 -12.22 -6.41
CA GLY A 75 11.22 -11.32 -6.58
C GLY A 75 10.95 -9.87 -6.17
N VAL A 76 9.80 -9.59 -5.53
CA VAL A 76 9.50 -8.25 -5.00
C VAL A 76 10.41 -7.98 -3.81
N ALA A 77 11.25 -6.96 -3.94
CA ALA A 77 12.05 -6.47 -2.83
C ALA A 77 11.15 -5.81 -1.78
N VAL A 78 11.17 -6.35 -0.56
CA VAL A 78 10.44 -5.82 0.60
C VAL A 78 11.45 -5.59 1.74
N PRO A 79 11.42 -4.45 2.46
CA PRO A 79 12.21 -4.29 3.67
C PRO A 79 11.90 -5.41 4.67
N GLN A 80 12.83 -5.73 5.57
CA GLN A 80 12.56 -6.71 6.63
C GLN A 80 11.26 -6.33 7.34
N THR A 81 10.26 -7.21 7.27
CA THR A 81 8.90 -6.94 7.71
C THR A 81 8.43 -8.12 8.55
N GLU A 82 7.87 -7.83 9.72
CA GLU A 82 7.30 -8.81 10.63
C GLU A 82 5.91 -8.37 11.04
N PHE A 83 5.02 -9.33 11.22
CA PHE A 83 3.65 -9.11 11.69
C PHE A 83 3.48 -9.74 13.07
N HIS A 84 2.94 -8.94 13.99
CA HIS A 84 2.77 -9.32 15.40
C HIS A 84 1.33 -9.07 15.83
N LEU A 85 0.78 -9.99 16.62
CA LEU A 85 -0.50 -9.80 17.32
C LEU A 85 -0.22 -9.50 18.78
N VAL A 86 -0.16 -8.21 19.12
CA VAL A 86 0.28 -7.74 20.44
C VAL A 86 -0.92 -7.55 21.36
N GLU A 87 -0.90 -8.23 22.52
CA GLU A 87 -1.85 -7.99 23.60
C GLU A 87 -1.54 -6.65 24.29
N THR A 88 -2.46 -5.69 24.21
CA THR A 88 -2.35 -4.38 24.86
C THR A 88 -3.71 -3.96 25.41
N ARG A 89 -3.74 -3.49 26.66
CA ARG A 89 -4.97 -3.02 27.35
C ARG A 89 -6.18 -3.97 27.18
N GLY A 90 -5.92 -5.28 27.27
CA GLY A 90 -6.94 -6.35 27.16
C GLY A 90 -7.46 -6.60 25.75
N ARG A 91 -6.71 -6.21 24.70
CA ARG A 91 -7.04 -6.49 23.30
C ARG A 91 -5.80 -6.90 22.51
N ARG A 92 -5.98 -7.85 21.59
CA ARG A 92 -5.01 -8.18 20.54
C ARG A 92 -5.05 -7.12 19.45
N VAL A 93 -3.89 -6.56 19.13
CA VAL A 93 -3.74 -5.53 18.12
C VAL A 93 -2.71 -5.98 17.08
N PRO A 94 -3.06 -5.99 15.79
CA PRO A 94 -2.10 -6.18 14.72
C PRO A 94 -1.07 -5.05 14.64
N VAL A 95 0.19 -5.45 14.54
CA VAL A 95 1.34 -4.56 14.43
C VAL A 95 2.25 -5.07 13.34
N ILE A 96 2.59 -4.21 12.39
CA ILE A 96 3.69 -4.47 11.46
C ILE A 96 4.92 -3.73 11.98
N VAL A 97 6.02 -4.46 12.12
CA VAL A 97 7.36 -3.94 12.39
C VAL A 97 8.16 -4.07 11.11
N GLN A 98 8.62 -2.95 10.56
CA GLN A 98 9.28 -2.92 9.26
C GLN A 98 10.59 -2.15 9.33
N GLU A 99 11.62 -2.60 8.61
CA GLU A 99 12.87 -1.85 8.45
C GLU A 99 12.57 -0.46 7.86
N GLY A 100 13.12 0.57 8.49
CA GLY A 100 12.93 1.95 8.07
C GLY A 100 13.73 2.24 6.81
N LEU A 101 13.03 2.66 5.76
CA LEU A 101 13.66 3.19 4.57
C LEU A 101 13.94 4.70 4.75
N SER A 102 15.03 5.16 4.14
CA SER A 102 15.38 6.59 4.10
C SER A 102 14.29 7.39 3.38
N ASP A 103 13.92 8.55 3.92
CA ASP A 103 12.93 9.41 3.27
C ASP A 103 13.38 9.89 1.88
N ALA A 104 14.70 9.97 1.64
CA ALA A 104 15.25 10.31 0.32
C ALA A 104 15.04 9.19 -0.71
N SER A 105 14.87 7.93 -0.26
CA SER A 105 14.57 6.80 -1.14
C SER A 105 13.11 6.73 -1.59
N MET A 106 12.21 7.52 -0.98
CA MET A 106 10.77 7.44 -1.27
C MET A 106 10.46 7.92 -2.69
N MET A 107 9.80 7.08 -3.49
CA MET A 107 9.51 7.36 -4.90
C MET A 107 8.74 8.67 -5.06
N ARG A 108 7.69 8.90 -4.24
CA ARG A 108 6.93 10.18 -4.27
C ARG A 108 7.84 11.40 -4.10
N ARG A 109 8.78 11.34 -3.15
CA ARG A 109 9.68 12.46 -2.87
C ARG A 109 10.62 12.70 -4.04
N GLN A 110 11.23 11.62 -4.57
CA GLN A 110 12.11 11.70 -5.73
C GLN A 110 11.37 12.21 -6.97
N MET A 111 10.12 11.81 -7.20
CA MET A 111 9.31 12.33 -8.30
C MET A 111 9.05 13.84 -8.19
N ILE A 112 8.80 14.35 -6.99
CA ILE A 112 8.56 15.79 -6.76
C ILE A 112 9.84 16.60 -6.98
N SER A 113 10.99 16.13 -6.48
CA SER A 113 12.24 16.87 -6.54
C SER A 113 13.04 16.66 -7.83
N GLY A 114 12.78 15.59 -8.55
CA GLY A 114 13.54 15.18 -9.72
C GLY A 114 13.12 15.89 -11.01
N THR A 115 14.01 15.88 -11.99
CA THR A 115 13.76 16.26 -13.37
C THR A 115 12.71 15.34 -14.04
N PRO A 116 12.11 15.74 -15.17
CA PRO A 116 11.21 14.87 -15.93
C PRO A 116 11.85 13.51 -16.30
N ALA A 117 13.11 13.51 -16.73
CA ALA A 117 13.83 12.28 -17.08
C ALA A 117 14.04 11.35 -15.87
N GLU A 118 14.39 11.90 -14.71
CA GLU A 118 14.48 11.12 -13.47
C GLU A 118 13.12 10.56 -13.06
N ALA A 119 12.04 11.35 -13.18
CA ALA A 119 10.70 10.86 -12.90
C ALA A 119 10.29 9.69 -13.80
N LEU A 120 10.60 9.73 -15.10
CA LEU A 120 10.38 8.60 -16.01
C LEU A 120 11.23 7.39 -15.65
N ALA A 121 12.47 7.57 -15.20
CA ALA A 121 13.29 6.46 -14.71
C ALA A 121 12.68 5.80 -13.46
N LEU A 122 12.07 6.57 -12.55
CA LEU A 122 11.31 6.03 -11.41
C LEU A 122 10.08 5.25 -11.86
N MET A 123 9.36 5.76 -12.86
CA MET A 123 8.23 5.05 -13.47
C MET A 123 8.69 3.72 -14.07
N GLN A 124 9.83 3.70 -14.76
CA GLN A 124 10.42 2.47 -15.29
C GLN A 124 10.68 1.44 -14.18
N ALA A 125 11.35 1.84 -13.09
CA ALA A 125 11.65 0.94 -11.98
C ALA A 125 10.38 0.36 -11.34
N ALA A 126 9.34 1.17 -11.16
CA ALA A 126 8.05 0.74 -10.62
C ALA A 126 7.27 -0.14 -11.61
N GLY A 127 7.31 0.18 -12.90
CA GLY A 127 6.69 -0.58 -13.97
C GLY A 127 7.28 -1.98 -14.11
N GLU A 128 8.60 -2.11 -14.09
CA GLU A 128 9.27 -3.43 -14.13
C GLU A 128 8.83 -4.30 -12.94
N LEU A 129 8.77 -3.73 -11.73
CA LEU A 129 8.29 -4.45 -10.56
C LEU A 129 6.83 -4.94 -10.73
N ILE A 130 5.97 -4.11 -11.30
CA ILE A 130 4.57 -4.48 -11.61
C ILE A 130 4.53 -5.63 -12.62
N ALA A 131 5.24 -5.50 -13.73
CA ALA A 131 5.23 -6.49 -14.80
C ALA A 131 5.77 -7.84 -14.32
N ASP A 132 6.89 -7.82 -13.60
CA ASP A 132 7.53 -9.04 -13.08
C ASP A 132 6.67 -9.73 -12.03
N PHE A 133 6.02 -8.98 -11.13
CA PHE A 133 5.06 -9.54 -10.18
C PHE A 133 3.91 -10.26 -10.90
N TRP A 134 3.25 -9.59 -11.85
CA TRP A 134 2.09 -10.17 -12.53
C TRP A 134 2.46 -11.35 -13.43
N ALA A 135 3.64 -11.32 -14.04
CA ALA A 135 4.17 -12.47 -14.76
C ALA A 135 4.44 -13.66 -13.82
N ALA A 136 4.98 -13.42 -12.63
CA ALA A 136 5.30 -14.47 -11.66
C ALA A 136 4.07 -15.16 -11.06
N VAL A 137 2.93 -14.46 -10.98
CA VAL A 137 1.67 -15.02 -10.44
C VAL A 137 0.70 -15.45 -11.53
N GLU A 138 1.09 -15.36 -12.80
CA GLU A 138 0.25 -15.79 -13.92
C GLU A 138 -0.09 -17.29 -13.82
N GLY A 139 -1.35 -17.63 -14.07
CA GLY A 139 -1.83 -19.03 -14.02
C GLY A 139 -2.14 -19.56 -12.62
N ARG A 140 -1.90 -18.78 -11.57
CA ARG A 140 -2.35 -19.11 -10.21
C ARG A 140 -3.86 -19.02 -10.10
N THR A 141 -4.46 -19.98 -9.41
CA THR A 141 -5.92 -20.01 -9.18
C THR A 141 -6.33 -19.18 -7.97
N GLU A 142 -5.41 -18.85 -7.06
CA GLU A 142 -5.71 -18.03 -5.90
C GLU A 142 -5.95 -16.58 -6.32
N ARG A 143 -6.87 -15.90 -5.62
CA ARG A 143 -7.07 -14.46 -5.79
C ARG A 143 -5.90 -13.71 -5.15
N ILE A 144 -5.03 -13.17 -6.01
CA ILE A 144 -3.80 -12.46 -5.64
C ILE A 144 -3.86 -11.04 -6.19
N GLY A 145 -3.54 -10.07 -5.35
CA GLY A 145 -3.46 -8.67 -5.73
C GLY A 145 -2.11 -8.05 -5.41
N PHE A 146 -1.90 -6.84 -5.92
CA PHE A 146 -0.74 -6.00 -5.69
C PHE A 146 -1.15 -4.53 -5.78
N HIS A 147 -0.67 -3.69 -4.86
CA HIS A 147 -1.01 -2.25 -4.83
C HIS A 147 0.23 -1.33 -4.85
N PRO A 148 0.95 -1.29 -5.99
CA PRO A 148 2.23 -0.59 -6.14
C PRO A 148 2.02 0.89 -6.50
N SER A 149 1.37 1.64 -5.61
CA SER A 149 1.25 3.09 -5.78
C SER A 149 2.60 3.79 -5.53
N ILE A 150 2.79 5.00 -6.09
CA ILE A 150 3.98 5.86 -5.85
C ILE A 150 4.24 6.11 -4.35
N ARG A 151 3.21 5.97 -3.51
CA ARG A 151 3.29 6.15 -2.04
C ARG A 151 3.78 4.90 -1.31
N ASN A 152 3.74 3.75 -1.97
CA ASN A 152 4.07 2.44 -1.42
C ASN A 152 5.42 1.92 -1.95
N LEU A 153 6.14 2.76 -2.70
CA LEU A 153 7.40 2.43 -3.36
C LEU A 153 8.51 3.37 -2.90
N ALA A 154 9.67 2.77 -2.67
CA ALA A 154 10.96 3.43 -2.65
C ALA A 154 11.75 3.02 -3.90
N VAL A 155 12.66 3.86 -4.36
CA VAL A 155 13.60 3.50 -5.43
C VAL A 155 15.01 3.75 -4.95
N ILE A 156 15.83 2.71 -4.99
CA ILE A 156 17.25 2.72 -4.59
C ILE A 156 18.03 2.06 -5.73
N ASP A 157 19.04 2.76 -6.25
CA ASP A 157 19.90 2.28 -7.35
C ASP A 157 19.10 1.75 -8.55
N GLY A 158 18.03 2.46 -8.91
CA GLY A 158 17.15 2.10 -10.03
C GLY A 158 16.21 0.91 -9.79
N ARG A 159 16.17 0.37 -8.57
CA ARG A 159 15.28 -0.75 -8.20
C ARG A 159 14.16 -0.29 -7.28
N ALA A 160 12.93 -0.67 -7.63
CA ALA A 160 11.77 -0.42 -6.80
C ALA A 160 11.70 -1.39 -5.62
N ILE A 161 11.45 -0.85 -4.43
CA ILE A 161 11.24 -1.57 -3.18
C ILE A 161 9.81 -1.30 -2.71
N PHE A 162 9.04 -2.35 -2.51
CA PHE A 162 7.65 -2.28 -2.06
C PHE A 162 7.57 -2.45 -0.54
N PHE A 163 6.80 -1.60 0.13
CA PHE A 163 6.73 -1.63 1.61
C PHE A 163 5.32 -1.63 2.18
N ASP A 164 4.27 -1.70 1.36
CA ASP A 164 2.88 -1.70 1.82
C ASP A 164 2.25 -3.10 1.83
N THR A 165 2.57 -3.90 2.84
CA THR A 165 2.09 -5.29 2.95
C THR A 165 0.69 -5.42 3.56
N PHE A 166 -0.02 -4.31 3.81
CA PHE A 166 -1.37 -4.32 4.41
C PHE A 166 -2.36 -3.51 3.56
N PRO A 167 -3.56 -4.04 3.27
CA PRO A 167 -4.03 -5.38 3.60
C PRO A 167 -3.23 -6.47 2.86
N PRO A 168 -3.13 -7.70 3.39
CA PRO A 168 -2.56 -8.80 2.63
C PRO A 168 -3.49 -9.17 1.47
N LEU A 169 -3.02 -9.03 0.23
CA LEU A 169 -3.83 -9.19 -0.97
C LEU A 169 -3.88 -10.65 -1.46
N ILE A 170 -4.02 -11.59 -0.52
CA ILE A 170 -4.14 -13.04 -0.74
C ILE A 170 -4.99 -13.66 0.38
N GLY A 171 -5.65 -14.78 0.11
CA GLY A 171 -6.38 -15.54 1.14
C GLY A 171 -7.76 -14.97 1.49
N TYR A 172 -8.23 -13.99 0.72
CA TYR A 172 -9.55 -13.40 0.85
C TYR A 172 -10.24 -13.32 -0.51
N ASP A 173 -11.50 -13.72 -0.54
CA ASP A 173 -12.34 -13.38 -1.68
C ASP A 173 -12.63 -11.87 -1.73
N ARG A 174 -13.34 -11.44 -2.77
CA ARG A 174 -13.65 -10.03 -2.98
C ARG A 174 -14.47 -9.44 -1.83
N ASP A 175 -15.49 -10.13 -1.34
CA ASP A 175 -16.40 -9.62 -0.32
C ASP A 175 -15.76 -9.65 1.08
N GLU A 176 -14.94 -10.66 1.36
CA GLU A 176 -14.13 -10.78 2.57
C GLU A 176 -13.08 -9.68 2.64
N MET A 177 -12.39 -9.40 1.53
CA MET A 177 -11.42 -8.29 1.48
C MET A 177 -12.13 -6.96 1.73
N GLY A 178 -13.30 -6.73 1.12
CA GLY A 178 -14.10 -5.54 1.38
C GLY A 178 -14.47 -5.38 2.86
N GLN A 179 -14.79 -6.49 3.55
CA GLN A 179 -15.04 -6.51 4.99
C GLN A 179 -13.78 -6.21 5.80
N LEU A 180 -12.64 -6.80 5.43
CA LEU A 180 -11.34 -6.55 6.06
C LEU A 180 -10.98 -5.06 6.01
N LEU A 181 -11.15 -4.40 4.86
CA LEU A 181 -10.88 -2.96 4.72
C LEU A 181 -11.75 -2.11 5.66
N ILE A 182 -13.00 -2.52 5.89
CA ILE A 182 -13.90 -1.84 6.83
C ILE A 182 -13.44 -2.10 8.27
N THR A 183 -13.23 -3.37 8.63
CA THR A 183 -12.87 -3.79 10.00
C THR A 183 -11.62 -3.07 10.51
N PHE A 184 -10.62 -2.88 9.64
CA PHE A 184 -9.34 -2.25 9.98
C PHE A 184 -9.23 -0.78 9.56
N SER A 185 -10.33 -0.16 9.09
CA SER A 185 -10.34 1.27 8.79
C SER A 185 -9.97 2.08 10.04
N GLY A 186 -9.07 3.05 9.90
CA GLY A 186 -8.65 3.92 11.00
C GLY A 186 -9.76 4.82 11.55
N SER A 187 -10.88 4.97 10.81
CA SER A 187 -12.01 5.83 11.21
C SER A 187 -13.12 5.01 11.90
N PRO A 188 -13.44 5.30 13.18
CA PRO A 188 -14.59 4.69 13.87
C PRO A 188 -15.92 4.91 13.13
N LEU A 189 -16.06 6.06 12.46
CA LEU A 189 -17.23 6.38 11.64
C LEU A 189 -17.31 5.48 10.41
N MET A 190 -16.18 5.17 9.75
CA MET A 190 -16.17 4.21 8.64
C MET A 190 -16.49 2.80 9.08
N ARG A 191 -16.11 2.41 10.30
CA ARG A 191 -16.52 1.11 10.86
C ARG A 191 -18.04 1.05 11.09
N ALA A 192 -18.65 2.15 11.51
CA ALA A 192 -20.09 2.24 11.73
C ALA A 192 -20.91 2.33 10.43
N VAL A 193 -20.44 3.11 9.44
CA VAL A 193 -21.15 3.36 8.17
C VAL A 193 -20.75 2.37 7.06
N GLY A 194 -19.64 1.66 7.25
CA GLY A 194 -19.03 0.72 6.30
C GLY A 194 -19.98 -0.30 5.69
N PRO A 195 -20.91 -0.93 6.44
CA PRO A 195 -21.86 -1.89 5.87
C PRO A 195 -22.73 -1.31 4.74
N LEU A 196 -23.09 -0.02 4.82
CA LEU A 196 -23.87 0.69 3.79
C LEU A 196 -23.00 1.09 2.58
N LEU A 197 -21.70 1.24 2.79
CA LEU A 197 -20.71 1.60 1.77
C LEU A 197 -19.93 0.38 1.24
N ARG A 198 -20.24 -0.84 1.69
CA ARG A 198 -19.50 -2.07 1.40
C ARG A 198 -19.28 -2.27 -0.09
N LYS A 199 -20.32 -2.13 -0.91
CA LYS A 199 -20.22 -2.27 -2.38
C LYS A 199 -19.21 -1.29 -2.99
N ARG A 200 -19.10 -0.06 -2.45
CA ARG A 200 -18.18 0.97 -2.94
C ARG A 200 -16.75 0.74 -2.46
N VAL A 201 -16.57 0.36 -1.19
CA VAL A 201 -15.24 -0.01 -0.65
C VAL A 201 -14.70 -1.24 -1.36
N THR A 202 -15.57 -2.21 -1.62
CA THR A 202 -15.24 -3.45 -2.34
C THR A 202 -14.82 -3.18 -3.78
N ALA A 203 -15.32 -2.11 -4.43
CA ALA A 203 -14.91 -1.76 -5.78
C ALA A 203 -13.50 -1.12 -5.85
N ILE A 204 -13.04 -0.48 -4.77
CA ILE A 204 -11.73 0.21 -4.76
C ILE A 204 -10.58 -0.78 -4.90
N GLN A 205 -10.72 -1.97 -4.30
CA GLN A 205 -9.71 -3.00 -4.40
C GLN A 205 -9.63 -3.63 -5.80
N ASP A 206 -10.63 -3.49 -6.67
CA ASP A 206 -10.66 -4.22 -7.95
C ASP A 206 -9.43 -3.87 -8.82
N GLU A 207 -8.97 -2.61 -8.74
CA GLU A 207 -7.72 -2.16 -9.38
C GLU A 207 -6.49 -2.95 -8.91
N TRP A 208 -6.44 -3.34 -7.63
CA TRP A 208 -5.31 -4.05 -7.03
C TRP A 208 -5.23 -5.51 -7.49
N TYR A 209 -6.29 -6.05 -8.07
CA TYR A 209 -6.34 -7.42 -8.58
C TYR A 209 -6.32 -7.47 -10.12
N SER A 210 -6.01 -6.35 -10.79
CA SER A 210 -5.90 -6.25 -12.25
C SER A 210 -4.46 -5.89 -12.66
N PRO A 211 -3.80 -6.69 -13.50
CA PRO A 211 -2.50 -6.34 -14.06
C PRO A 211 -2.47 -4.96 -14.71
N ALA A 212 -3.41 -4.70 -15.64
CA ALA A 212 -3.56 -3.40 -16.27
C ALA A 212 -3.90 -2.31 -15.25
N GLY A 213 -4.83 -2.61 -14.32
CA GLY A 213 -5.28 -1.69 -13.28
C GLY A 213 -4.13 -1.15 -12.44
N THR A 214 -3.20 -2.01 -12.02
CA THR A 214 -2.03 -1.58 -11.22
C THR A 214 -1.09 -0.64 -11.98
N LEU A 215 -0.84 -0.87 -13.27
CA LEU A 215 -0.04 0.02 -14.11
C LEU A 215 -0.76 1.35 -14.36
N ILE A 216 -2.05 1.31 -14.69
CA ILE A 216 -2.89 2.50 -14.88
C ILE A 216 -2.92 3.34 -13.59
N GLY A 217 -3.02 2.68 -12.43
CA GLY A 217 -2.96 3.29 -11.11
C GLY A 217 -1.66 4.04 -10.83
N LEU A 218 -0.54 3.45 -11.21
CA LEU A 218 0.79 4.05 -11.14
C LEU A 218 0.86 5.30 -12.03
N VAL A 219 0.54 5.18 -13.32
CA VAL A 219 0.55 6.29 -14.29
C VAL A 219 -0.38 7.41 -13.85
N GLY A 220 -1.61 7.10 -13.49
CA GLY A 220 -2.57 8.09 -12.99
C GLY A 220 -2.07 8.77 -11.72
N SER A 221 -1.34 8.08 -10.85
CA SER A 221 -0.73 8.69 -9.68
C SER A 221 0.37 9.69 -10.05
N ALA A 222 1.16 9.40 -11.10
CA ALA A 222 2.21 10.27 -11.61
C ALA A 222 1.62 11.51 -12.28
N CYS A 223 0.64 11.35 -13.18
CA CYS A 223 -0.04 12.48 -13.84
C CYS A 223 -0.66 13.45 -12.83
N ARG A 224 -1.21 12.94 -11.73
CA ARG A 224 -1.78 13.81 -10.68
C ARG A 224 -0.71 14.48 -9.83
N LEU A 225 0.46 13.87 -9.65
CA LEU A 225 1.56 14.44 -8.88
C LEU A 225 2.33 15.49 -9.69
N ARG A 226 2.34 15.33 -11.02
CA ARG A 226 3.10 16.12 -11.98
C ARG A 226 2.24 16.35 -13.23
N PRO A 227 1.27 17.28 -13.16
CA PRO A 227 0.30 17.48 -14.23
C PRO A 227 0.89 18.07 -15.51
N VAL A 228 2.02 18.78 -15.41
CA VAL A 228 2.72 19.38 -16.56
C VAL A 228 3.31 18.27 -17.44
N GLU A 229 3.93 17.27 -16.84
CA GLU A 229 4.53 16.11 -17.53
C GLU A 229 3.53 14.95 -17.74
N ALA A 230 2.23 15.18 -17.55
CA ALA A 230 1.23 14.14 -17.73
C ALA A 230 1.28 13.46 -19.11
N PRO A 231 1.46 14.17 -20.25
CA PRO A 231 1.61 13.53 -21.55
C PRO A 231 2.73 12.50 -21.60
N ASP A 232 3.90 12.83 -21.04
CA ASP A 232 5.07 11.95 -21.03
C ASP A 232 4.81 10.65 -20.24
N PHE A 233 4.06 10.73 -19.13
CA PHE A 233 3.69 9.54 -18.36
C PHE A 233 2.65 8.65 -19.06
N LEU A 234 1.73 9.24 -19.83
CA LEU A 234 0.75 8.50 -20.61
C LEU A 234 1.41 7.78 -21.79
N ASP A 235 2.28 8.48 -22.50
CA ASP A 235 3.05 7.93 -23.62
C ASP A 235 3.96 6.80 -23.12
N TRP A 236 4.70 7.03 -22.03
CA TRP A 236 5.49 5.99 -21.37
C TRP A 236 4.64 4.80 -20.96
N GLY A 237 3.46 5.01 -20.37
CA GLY A 237 2.60 3.93 -19.89
C GLY A 237 2.09 3.02 -21.02
N CYS A 238 1.70 3.62 -22.15
CA CYS A 238 1.28 2.86 -23.34
C CYS A 238 2.44 2.05 -23.92
N ASP A 239 3.58 2.70 -24.13
CA ASP A 239 4.80 2.12 -24.67
C ASP A 239 5.38 1.01 -23.77
N PHE A 240 5.37 1.21 -22.45
CA PHE A 240 5.77 0.21 -21.47
C PHE A 240 4.88 -1.04 -21.54
N ALA A 241 3.55 -0.85 -21.58
CA ALA A 241 2.62 -1.96 -21.61
C ALA A 241 2.77 -2.80 -22.88
N GLU A 242 3.04 -2.19 -24.04
CA GLU A 242 3.34 -2.91 -25.29
C GLU A 242 4.56 -3.82 -25.17
N ARG A 243 5.63 -3.33 -24.54
CA ARG A 243 6.87 -4.10 -24.40
C ARG A 243 6.84 -5.15 -23.31
N ARG A 244 6.25 -4.83 -22.15
CA ARG A 244 6.40 -5.63 -20.92
C ARG A 244 5.12 -6.33 -20.48
N MET A 245 3.96 -5.86 -20.94
CA MET A 245 2.65 -6.42 -20.58
C MET A 245 1.75 -6.59 -21.83
N PRO A 246 2.21 -7.23 -22.92
CA PRO A 246 1.54 -7.19 -24.23
C PRO A 246 0.10 -7.72 -24.20
N ARG A 247 -0.22 -8.68 -23.33
CA ARG A 247 -1.59 -9.21 -23.13
C ARG A 247 -2.58 -8.15 -22.61
N HIS A 248 -2.06 -7.13 -21.93
CA HIS A 248 -2.84 -6.06 -21.31
C HIS A 248 -2.67 -4.71 -22.02
N ALA A 249 -1.83 -4.63 -23.05
CA ALA A 249 -1.45 -3.37 -23.70
C ALA A 249 -2.66 -2.61 -24.28
N GLN A 250 -3.62 -3.33 -24.87
CA GLN A 250 -4.83 -2.72 -25.41
C GLN A 250 -5.68 -2.07 -24.30
N GLU A 251 -5.91 -2.78 -23.20
CA GLU A 251 -6.66 -2.27 -22.05
C GLU A 251 -5.97 -1.03 -21.45
N VAL A 252 -4.64 -1.09 -21.29
CA VAL A 252 -3.84 0.05 -20.81
C VAL A 252 -3.98 1.25 -21.75
N ARG A 253 -3.81 1.06 -23.05
CA ARG A 253 -3.89 2.12 -24.06
C ARG A 253 -5.26 2.81 -24.03
N GLU A 254 -6.34 2.04 -23.95
CA GLU A 254 -7.70 2.58 -23.86
C GLU A 254 -7.90 3.44 -22.61
N HIS A 255 -7.40 3.00 -21.45
CA HIS A 255 -7.55 3.71 -20.19
C HIS A 255 -6.59 4.91 -20.03
N LEU A 256 -5.44 4.88 -20.72
CA LEU A 256 -4.45 5.96 -20.70
C LEU A 256 -4.66 6.99 -21.83
N ALA A 257 -5.72 6.87 -22.64
CA ALA A 257 -6.08 7.88 -23.63
C ALA A 257 -6.33 9.28 -23.00
N VAL A 258 -6.67 9.32 -21.71
CA VAL A 258 -6.75 10.54 -20.90
C VAL A 258 -6.13 10.28 -19.52
N PRO A 259 -5.62 11.32 -18.82
CA PRO A 259 -5.11 11.16 -17.46
C PRO A 259 -6.13 10.48 -16.54
N PRO A 260 -5.80 9.31 -15.94
CA PRO A 260 -6.73 8.58 -15.08
C PRO A 260 -7.15 9.41 -13.87
N ARG A 261 -8.47 9.60 -13.73
CA ARG A 261 -9.06 10.33 -12.60
C ARG A 261 -9.38 9.38 -11.47
N LEU A 262 -9.22 9.85 -10.23
CA LEU A 262 -9.77 9.14 -9.09
C LEU A 262 -11.31 9.08 -9.23
N PRO A 263 -11.96 7.96 -8.88
CA PRO A 263 -13.42 7.88 -8.91
C PRO A 263 -14.03 9.01 -8.05
N GLY A 264 -14.99 9.76 -8.59
CA GLY A 264 -15.52 10.96 -7.93
C GLY A 264 -16.10 10.72 -6.53
N TYR A 265 -16.65 9.52 -6.29
CA TYR A 265 -17.13 9.11 -4.97
C TYR A 265 -16.00 8.96 -3.94
N TRP A 266 -14.79 8.62 -4.37
CA TRP A 266 -13.63 8.47 -3.50
C TRP A 266 -13.11 9.82 -3.03
N THR A 267 -13.06 10.80 -3.92
CA THR A 267 -12.71 12.19 -3.59
C THR A 267 -13.70 12.79 -2.58
N ALA A 268 -15.00 12.55 -2.76
CA ALA A 268 -16.04 12.98 -1.82
C ALA A 268 -15.98 12.26 -0.46
N THR A 269 -15.75 10.94 -0.47
CA THR A 269 -15.65 10.13 0.75
C THR A 269 -14.42 10.53 1.57
N ARG A 270 -13.25 10.75 0.95
CA ARG A 270 -12.05 11.23 1.66
C ARG A 270 -12.26 12.59 2.33
N LYS A 271 -12.94 13.51 1.62
CA LYS A 271 -13.27 14.85 2.14
C LYS A 271 -14.23 14.78 3.32
N LEU A 272 -15.24 13.92 3.25
CA LEU A 272 -16.21 13.68 4.33
C LEU A 272 -15.55 13.05 5.58
N LEU A 273 -14.52 12.22 5.38
CA LEU A 273 -13.83 11.48 6.44
C LEU A 273 -12.70 12.26 7.12
N GLY A 274 -12.46 13.51 6.73
CA GLY A 274 -11.39 14.32 7.33
C GLY A 274 -9.99 13.72 7.16
N LEU A 275 -9.79 12.84 6.16
CA LEU A 275 -8.48 12.29 5.82
C LEU A 275 -7.60 13.44 5.31
N LYS A 276 -6.80 14.01 6.22
CA LYS A 276 -5.95 15.17 5.95
C LYS A 276 -4.64 14.75 5.29
N GLY A 277 -4.51 15.23 4.08
CA GLY A 277 -3.27 15.37 3.33
C GLY A 277 -3.65 15.43 1.87
N GLU A 278 -2.88 16.21 1.12
CA GLU A 278 -3.28 16.61 -0.21
C GLU A 278 -3.62 15.35 -1.04
N PRO A 279 -4.67 15.42 -1.89
CA PRO A 279 -4.74 14.53 -3.03
C PRO A 279 -3.36 14.54 -3.73
N ASN A 280 -3.13 13.66 -4.68
CA ASN A 280 -2.15 14.06 -5.68
C ASN A 280 -2.74 15.34 -6.35
N LEU A 281 -2.41 16.50 -5.79
CA LEU A 281 -2.48 17.84 -6.35
C LEU A 281 -1.04 18.23 -6.65
#